data_AF-A0AAN6ZQC1-F1
#
_entry.id   AF-A0AAN6ZQC1-F1
#
_cell.length_a   1.000
_cell.length_b   1.000
_cell.length_c   1.000
_cell.angle_alpha   90.00
_cell.angle_beta   90.00
_cell.angle_gamma   90.00
#
_symmetry.space_group_name_H-M   'P 1'
#
loop_
_entity.id
_entity.type
_entity.pdbx_description
1 polymer ?
#
loop_
_entity_poly.entity_id
_entity_poly.type
_entity_poly.pdbx_seq_one_letter_code
_entity_poly.pdbx_strand_id
1 'polypeptide(L)'
;MHQQVTSSAKANLEYRRYHAELNNWQWVMNPKPEDSIVRDVYTPDGRHHVIKQEMAISIFEIGKTWMAIACTDAGGDLTKGTMLPWLEEVGPVAPTIVPIIQYRPKCALNSRVIPKTKGNAQSLAVFPERDGHRLDWASAKSDRFPILSEVFRLSAFSRKQLLNLLQTKIIAETNRLQQTYGLPELLSVLGKPTFANLLYYRNILQDQVTDLSQMLLLTNGESRIFHNSASRPVTAHNAMDMYEVHSLLQDLHLQAQSLVEKCSQGMTVISNNSMLEESQRAIQ
;
A
#
# COMPACT_ATOMS: atom_id res chain seq x y z
N MET A 1 12.75 -22.46 4.68
CA MET A 1 12.39 -22.54 3.24
C MET A 1 10.99 -23.10 3.02
N HIS A 2 10.58 -24.22 3.65
CA HIS A 2 9.17 -24.62 3.71
C HIS A 2 8.30 -23.52 4.34
N GLN A 3 8.75 -22.94 5.45
CA GLN A 3 7.96 -22.01 6.27
C GLN A 3 7.44 -20.74 5.57
N GLN A 4 8.19 -20.12 4.64
CA GLN A 4 7.78 -18.86 3.99
C GLN A 4 6.76 -19.12 2.86
N VAL A 5 7.00 -20.14 2.04
CA VAL A 5 6.06 -20.59 1.00
C VAL A 5 4.82 -21.20 1.63
N THR A 6 4.93 -21.95 2.73
CA THR A 6 3.76 -22.44 3.48
C THR A 6 3.01 -21.33 4.18
N SER A 7 3.68 -20.31 4.76
CA SER A 7 2.98 -19.16 5.37
C SER A 7 2.24 -18.33 4.33
N SER A 8 2.85 -18.09 3.16
CA SER A 8 2.19 -17.35 2.07
C SER A 8 1.05 -18.16 1.44
N ALA A 9 1.24 -19.47 1.19
CA ALA A 9 0.19 -20.33 0.64
C ALA A 9 -1.00 -20.51 1.61
N LYS A 10 -0.72 -20.65 2.90
CA LYS A 10 -1.77 -20.76 3.94
C LYS A 10 -2.46 -19.42 4.19
N ALA A 11 -1.73 -18.31 4.28
CA ALA A 11 -2.32 -16.98 4.37
C ALA A 11 -3.21 -16.67 3.16
N ASN A 12 -2.80 -17.09 1.95
CA ASN A 12 -3.63 -16.98 0.75
C ASN A 12 -4.89 -17.87 0.80
N LEU A 13 -4.79 -19.08 1.35
CA LEU A 13 -5.94 -19.98 1.53
C LEU A 13 -6.96 -19.40 2.52
N GLU A 14 -6.49 -18.93 3.67
CA GLU A 14 -7.34 -18.33 4.70
C GLU A 14 -7.91 -16.97 4.23
N TYR A 15 -7.13 -16.19 3.45
CA TYR A 15 -7.65 -14.99 2.78
C TYR A 15 -8.77 -15.32 1.79
N ARG A 16 -8.64 -16.40 1.00
CA ARG A 16 -9.72 -16.86 0.11
C ARG A 16 -10.94 -17.32 0.89
N ARG A 17 -10.75 -17.97 2.05
CA ARG A 17 -11.85 -18.33 2.96
C ARG A 17 -12.56 -17.07 3.47
N TYR A 18 -11.81 -16.10 3.98
CA TYR A 18 -12.34 -14.80 4.42
C TYR A 18 -13.13 -14.10 3.30
N HIS A 19 -12.62 -14.08 2.06
CA HIS A 19 -13.35 -13.52 0.92
C HIS A 19 -14.57 -14.34 0.52
N ALA A 20 -14.52 -15.67 0.62
CA ALA A 20 -15.70 -16.51 0.39
C ALA A 20 -16.78 -16.23 1.43
N GLU A 21 -16.39 -16.00 2.70
CA GLU A 21 -17.29 -15.63 3.79
C GLU A 21 -17.88 -14.21 3.61
N LEU A 22 -17.07 -13.24 3.21
CA LEU A 22 -17.53 -11.89 2.83
C LEU A 22 -18.51 -11.93 1.65
N ASN A 23 -18.17 -12.66 0.58
CA ASN A 23 -18.98 -12.71 -0.65
C ASN A 23 -20.24 -13.56 -0.51
N ASN A 24 -20.26 -14.54 0.39
CA ASN A 24 -21.45 -15.37 0.58
C ASN A 24 -22.59 -14.64 1.31
N TRP A 25 -22.37 -13.47 1.92
CA TRP A 25 -23.37 -12.67 2.67
C TRP A 25 -24.33 -13.52 3.54
N GLN A 26 -23.91 -14.73 3.91
CA GLN A 26 -24.64 -15.56 4.83
C GLN A 26 -24.34 -14.97 6.19
N TRP A 27 -25.43 -14.60 6.87
CA TRP A 27 -25.63 -13.97 8.18
C TRP A 27 -24.69 -14.34 9.34
N VAL A 28 -23.67 -15.15 9.13
CA VAL A 28 -22.67 -15.62 10.10
C VAL A 28 -21.75 -14.48 10.58
N MET A 29 -21.47 -13.46 9.76
CA MET A 29 -20.56 -12.36 10.14
C MET A 29 -21.24 -11.06 10.59
N ASN A 30 -22.52 -10.85 10.24
CA ASN A 30 -23.32 -9.64 10.53
C ASN A 30 -22.47 -8.35 10.70
N PRO A 31 -21.74 -7.92 9.64
CA PRO A 31 -20.74 -6.86 9.74
C PRO A 31 -21.39 -5.58 10.24
N LYS A 32 -20.83 -5.01 11.29
CA LYS A 32 -21.30 -3.76 11.87
C LYS A 32 -20.84 -2.59 10.98
N PRO A 33 -21.54 -1.44 11.00
CA PRO A 33 -21.13 -0.24 10.27
C PRO A 33 -19.72 0.30 10.59
N GLU A 34 -19.05 -0.27 11.58
CA GLU A 34 -17.68 0.06 11.99
C GLU A 34 -16.69 -1.06 11.69
N ASP A 35 -17.08 -2.19 11.09
CA ASP A 35 -16.13 -3.27 10.85
C ASP A 35 -15.19 -2.91 9.68
N SER A 36 -13.91 -3.20 9.88
CA SER A 36 -12.91 -2.99 8.84
C SER A 36 -12.92 -4.13 7.82
N ILE A 37 -12.86 -3.77 6.54
CA ILE A 37 -12.81 -4.70 5.41
C ILE A 37 -11.38 -4.76 4.90
N VAL A 38 -10.90 -5.97 4.60
CA VAL A 38 -9.58 -6.17 3.99
C VAL A 38 -9.73 -6.68 2.56
N ARG A 39 -9.39 -5.83 1.59
CA ARG A 39 -9.57 -6.13 0.16
C ARG A 39 -8.48 -6.95 -0.47
N ASP A 40 -7.29 -6.98 0.14
CA ASP A 40 -6.16 -7.80 -0.28
C ASP A 40 -5.15 -7.92 0.85
N VAL A 41 -4.31 -8.95 0.80
CA VAL A 41 -3.22 -9.16 1.76
C VAL A 41 -1.96 -9.58 1.02
N TYR A 42 -0.91 -8.81 1.22
CA TYR A 42 0.43 -9.21 0.83
C TYR A 42 1.20 -9.68 2.04
N THR A 43 1.89 -10.81 1.92
CA THR A 43 2.77 -11.35 2.95
C THR A 43 4.18 -11.47 2.35
N PRO A 44 4.94 -10.35 2.27
CA PRO A 44 6.28 -10.38 1.67
C PRO A 44 7.24 -11.31 2.44
N ASP A 45 7.05 -11.46 3.75
CA ASP A 45 7.78 -12.43 4.57
C ASP A 45 6.93 -12.86 5.79
N GLY A 46 7.46 -13.76 6.63
CA GLY A 46 6.77 -14.21 7.84
C GLY A 46 6.73 -13.20 9.00
N ARG A 47 7.09 -11.93 8.77
CA ARG A 47 7.08 -10.86 9.78
C ARG A 47 6.24 -9.64 9.37
N HIS A 48 6.04 -9.43 8.07
CA HIS A 48 5.35 -8.29 7.52
C HIS A 48 4.13 -8.77 6.74
N HIS A 49 2.98 -8.24 7.13
CA HIS A 49 1.75 -8.35 6.37
C HIS A 49 1.33 -6.94 5.95
N VAL A 50 0.88 -6.81 4.72
CA VAL A 50 0.37 -5.57 4.15
C VAL A 50 -1.07 -5.83 3.79
N ILE A 51 -1.98 -5.04 4.35
CA ILE A 51 -3.39 -5.09 4.01
C ILE A 51 -3.69 -4.01 2.97
N LYS A 52 -4.52 -4.34 1.99
CA LYS A 52 -5.09 -3.38 1.04
C LYS A 52 -6.48 -2.99 1.52
N GLN A 53 -6.70 -1.68 1.54
CA GLN A 53 -7.96 -1.05 1.86
C GLN A 53 -8.17 0.12 0.92
N GLU A 54 -9.42 0.45 0.67
CA GLU A 54 -9.81 1.45 -0.30
C GLU A 54 -10.62 2.57 0.35
N MET A 55 -10.52 3.75 -0.26
CA MET A 55 -11.41 4.88 -0.02
C MET A 55 -11.97 5.30 -1.38
N ALA A 56 -13.28 5.18 -1.55
CA ALA A 56 -13.99 5.64 -2.72
C ALA A 56 -14.58 7.03 -2.42
N ILE A 57 -14.27 8.02 -3.25
CA ILE A 57 -14.78 9.39 -3.10
C ILE A 57 -15.63 9.75 -4.30
N SER A 58 -16.90 10.06 -4.04
CA SER A 58 -17.83 10.60 -5.04
C SER A 58 -18.05 12.08 -4.78
N ILE A 59 -17.95 12.91 -5.83
CA ILE A 59 -18.08 14.36 -5.74
C ILE A 59 -19.30 14.80 -6.55
N PHE A 60 -20.14 15.64 -5.94
CA PHE A 60 -21.40 16.11 -6.50
C PHE A 60 -21.49 17.63 -6.41
N GLU A 61 -22.07 18.26 -7.43
CA GLU A 61 -22.46 19.66 -7.39
C GLU A 61 -23.82 19.82 -6.71
N ILE A 62 -23.93 20.73 -5.76
CA ILE A 62 -25.18 21.11 -5.09
C ILE A 62 -25.34 22.63 -5.24
N GLY A 63 -26.03 23.04 -6.31
CA GLY A 63 -26.24 24.45 -6.63
C GLY A 63 -24.93 25.19 -6.95
N LYS A 64 -24.51 26.09 -6.05
CA LYS A 64 -23.24 26.83 -6.13
C LYS A 64 -22.14 26.25 -5.25
N THR A 65 -22.42 25.13 -4.60
CA THR A 65 -21.52 24.43 -3.68
C THR A 65 -21.32 23.01 -4.15
N TRP A 66 -20.43 22.27 -3.50
CA TRP A 66 -20.19 20.87 -3.81
C TRP A 66 -20.18 20.05 -2.53
N MET A 67 -20.39 18.74 -2.69
CA MET A 67 -20.36 17.75 -1.63
C MET A 67 -19.51 16.58 -2.08
N ALA A 68 -18.72 16.01 -1.17
CA ALA A 68 -18.07 14.73 -1.39
C ALA A 68 -18.58 13.70 -0.37
N ILE A 69 -18.81 12.49 -0.85
CA ILE A 69 -19.10 11.31 -0.02
C ILE A 69 -17.88 10.40 -0.15
N ALA A 70 -17.23 10.14 0.98
CA ALA A 70 -16.11 9.20 1.07
C ALA A 70 -16.58 7.94 1.80
N CYS A 71 -16.48 6.80 1.14
CA CYS A 71 -16.68 5.48 1.74
C CYS A 71 -15.33 4.82 1.92
N THR A 72 -15.05 4.25 3.09
CA THR A 72 -13.78 3.59 3.37
C THR A 72 -13.99 2.20 3.94
N ASP A 73 -13.06 1.30 3.59
CA ASP A 73 -12.98 -0.03 4.20
C ASP A 73 -12.36 0.00 5.61
N ALA A 74 -11.85 1.14 6.08
CA ALA A 74 -11.19 1.26 7.36
C ALA A 74 -12.13 1.81 8.43
N GLY A 75 -12.45 0.97 9.41
CA GLY A 75 -13.26 1.32 10.57
C GLY A 75 -12.55 0.95 11.88
N GLY A 76 -13.16 0.06 12.63
CA GLY A 76 -12.76 -0.40 13.95
C GLY A 76 -11.49 -1.25 13.94
N ASP A 77 -10.99 -1.47 15.15
CA ASP A 77 -9.79 -2.26 15.41
C ASP A 77 -9.88 -3.65 14.74
N LEU A 78 -8.87 -3.98 13.92
CA LEU A 78 -8.79 -5.26 13.20
C LEU A 78 -8.78 -6.48 14.13
N THR A 79 -8.51 -6.29 15.42
CA THR A 79 -8.54 -7.34 16.44
C THR A 79 -9.91 -7.55 17.08
N LYS A 80 -10.89 -6.66 16.85
CA LYS A 80 -12.21 -6.66 17.51
C LYS A 80 -13.37 -7.08 16.61
N GLY A 81 -13.10 -7.35 15.33
CA GLY A 81 -14.07 -7.81 14.34
C GLY A 81 -13.93 -9.30 14.01
N THR A 82 -14.37 -9.68 12.81
CA THR A 82 -14.13 -11.00 12.21
C THR A 82 -12.66 -11.40 12.35
N MET A 83 -12.41 -12.63 12.83
CA MET A 83 -11.06 -13.13 12.97
C MET A 83 -10.35 -13.13 11.62
N LEU A 84 -9.26 -12.37 11.53
CA LEU A 84 -8.53 -12.21 10.28
C LEU A 84 -7.56 -13.39 10.07
N PRO A 85 -7.39 -13.85 8.83
CA PRO A 85 -6.51 -14.97 8.46
C PRO A 85 -5.10 -14.96 9.06
N TRP A 86 -4.51 -13.77 9.26
CA TRP A 86 -3.15 -13.60 9.79
C TRP A 86 -3.10 -13.39 11.31
N LEU A 87 -4.24 -13.30 11.99
CA LEU A 87 -4.32 -13.22 13.46
C LEU A 87 -4.15 -14.59 14.13
N GLU A 88 -4.44 -15.69 13.42
CA GLU A 88 -4.25 -17.05 13.95
C GLU A 88 -2.78 -17.45 14.14
N GLU A 89 -1.86 -16.84 13.37
CA GLU A 89 -0.44 -17.24 13.34
C GLU A 89 0.44 -16.50 14.34
N VAL A 90 -0.03 -15.37 14.88
CA VAL A 90 0.77 -14.62 15.84
C VAL A 90 0.62 -15.35 17.18
N GLY A 91 1.73 -15.80 17.75
CA GLY A 91 1.76 -16.44 19.07
C GLY A 91 1.22 -15.50 20.18
N PRO A 92 1.78 -15.52 21.40
CA PRO A 92 1.22 -14.69 22.49
C PRO A 92 1.29 -13.17 22.27
N VAL A 93 1.88 -12.69 21.17
CA VAL A 93 2.10 -11.27 20.86
C VAL A 93 1.11 -10.83 19.79
N ALA A 94 0.27 -9.84 20.07
CA ALA A 94 -0.65 -9.30 19.08
C ALA A 94 0.11 -8.60 17.92
N PRO A 95 -0.36 -8.72 16.66
CA PRO A 95 0.25 -7.99 15.56
C PRO A 95 0.15 -6.49 15.82
N THR A 96 1.22 -5.76 15.50
CA THR A 96 1.28 -4.30 15.68
C THR A 96 1.02 -3.62 14.34
N ILE A 97 0.01 -2.75 14.28
CA ILE A 97 -0.21 -1.92 13.08
C ILE A 97 0.83 -0.81 13.04
N VAL A 98 1.55 -0.72 11.93
CA VAL A 98 2.51 0.35 11.68
C VAL A 98 1.76 1.57 11.13
N PRO A 99 1.91 2.77 11.71
CA PRO A 99 1.23 3.96 11.21
C PRO A 99 1.81 4.44 9.87
N ILE A 100 0.96 5.07 9.06
CA ILE A 100 1.41 5.78 7.86
C ILE A 100 2.13 7.06 8.31
N ILE A 101 3.43 7.13 8.04
CA ILE A 101 4.27 8.27 8.36
C ILE A 101 4.24 9.23 7.18
N GLN A 102 3.70 10.43 7.40
CA GLN A 102 3.64 11.49 6.41
C GLN A 102 4.69 12.57 6.69
N TYR A 103 5.44 12.96 5.67
CA TYR A 103 6.25 14.17 5.71
C TYR A 103 5.44 15.36 5.20
N ARG A 104 5.54 16.51 5.88
CA ARG A 104 4.96 17.76 5.41
C ARG A 104 5.98 18.90 5.47
N PRO A 105 6.26 19.56 4.33
CA PRO A 105 7.10 20.75 4.31
C PRO A 105 6.57 21.80 5.29
N LYS A 106 7.47 22.56 5.93
CA LYS A 106 7.14 23.72 6.78
C LYS A 106 6.28 23.40 8.02
N CYS A 107 6.02 22.12 8.30
CA CYS A 107 5.62 21.69 9.63
C CYS A 107 6.90 21.52 10.44
N ALA A 108 7.24 22.51 11.27
CA ALA A 108 8.14 22.26 12.40
C ALA A 108 7.58 21.08 13.21
N LEU A 109 8.44 20.39 13.98
CA LEU A 109 8.08 19.33 14.94
C LEU A 109 7.12 19.86 16.02
N ASN A 110 5.92 20.29 15.63
CA ASN A 110 4.79 20.43 16.52
C ASN A 110 4.41 18.99 16.83
N SER A 111 5.00 18.46 17.91
CA SER A 111 4.63 17.21 18.55
C SER A 111 3.20 17.34 19.05
N ARG A 112 2.23 17.39 18.14
CA ARG A 112 0.84 17.21 18.50
C ARG A 112 0.76 15.78 18.96
N VAL A 113 0.39 15.65 20.23
CA VAL A 113 0.00 14.43 20.94
C VAL A 113 -0.45 13.40 19.91
N ILE A 114 0.35 12.34 19.71
CA ILE A 114 -0.13 11.16 19.01
C ILE A 114 -1.44 10.83 19.74
N PRO A 115 -2.62 10.98 19.10
CA PRO A 115 -3.86 10.63 19.76
C PRO A 115 -3.66 9.22 20.25
N LYS A 116 -3.99 8.93 21.51
CA LYS A 116 -3.95 7.55 22.01
C LYS A 116 -4.89 6.75 21.13
N THR A 117 -4.38 6.17 20.05
CA THR A 117 -5.13 5.28 19.18
C THR A 117 -5.49 4.12 20.08
N LYS A 118 -6.78 3.92 20.30
CA LYS A 118 -7.26 2.82 21.13
C LYS A 118 -6.95 1.52 20.39
N GLY A 119 -5.82 0.89 20.70
CA GLY A 119 -5.43 -0.40 20.13
C GLY A 119 -4.90 -0.30 18.70
N ASN A 120 -5.23 -1.31 17.90
CA ASN A 120 -4.76 -1.49 16.51
C ASN A 120 -5.68 -0.77 15.52
N ALA A 121 -5.83 0.55 15.69
CA ALA A 121 -6.58 1.38 14.76
C ALA A 121 -5.75 1.67 13.50
N GLN A 122 -6.36 1.53 12.32
CA GLN A 122 -5.70 1.80 11.05
C GLN A 122 -5.57 3.31 10.82
N SER A 123 -4.50 3.71 10.12
CA SER A 123 -4.27 5.13 9.79
C SER A 123 -5.40 5.74 8.95
N LEU A 124 -6.05 4.94 8.09
CA LEU A 124 -7.19 5.37 7.28
C LEU A 124 -8.47 5.57 8.11
N ALA A 125 -8.69 4.75 9.15
CA ALA A 125 -9.85 4.88 10.03
C ALA A 125 -9.82 6.17 10.86
N VAL A 126 -8.63 6.58 11.30
CA VAL A 126 -8.43 7.82 12.06
C VAL A 126 -8.21 9.05 11.18
N PHE A 127 -8.13 8.88 9.85
CA PHE A 127 -7.88 9.97 8.92
C PHE A 127 -8.92 11.11 9.03
N PRO A 128 -10.25 10.83 9.05
CA PRO A 128 -11.25 11.89 9.12
C PRO A 128 -11.19 12.74 10.40
N GLU A 129 -10.71 12.15 11.51
CA GLU A 129 -10.58 12.83 12.80
C GLU A 129 -9.30 13.66 12.90
N ARG A 130 -8.27 13.32 12.12
CA ARG A 130 -6.93 13.93 12.21
C ARG A 130 -6.69 14.99 11.15
N ASP A 131 -7.20 14.75 9.95
CA ASP A 131 -6.96 15.57 8.78
C ASP A 131 -8.24 16.35 8.44
N GLY A 132 -8.13 17.68 8.46
CA GLY A 132 -9.25 18.58 8.23
C GLY A 132 -9.17 19.89 9.03
N HIS A 133 -8.54 19.86 10.20
CA HIS A 133 -8.35 21.04 11.05
C HIS A 133 -7.43 22.11 10.47
N ARG A 134 -6.65 21.77 9.44
CA ARG A 134 -5.68 22.66 8.79
C ARG A 134 -6.10 23.02 7.36
N LEU A 135 -7.27 22.55 6.93
CA LEU A 135 -7.85 22.94 5.65
C LEU A 135 -8.29 24.40 5.73
N ASP A 136 -7.93 25.17 4.71
CA ASP A 136 -8.57 26.46 4.48
C ASP A 136 -9.97 26.21 3.92
N TRP A 137 -10.95 26.09 4.81
CA TRP A 137 -12.35 25.88 4.45
C TRP A 137 -12.93 27.04 3.61
N ALA A 138 -12.33 28.23 3.62
CA ALA A 138 -12.76 29.32 2.76
C ALA A 138 -12.36 29.04 1.30
N SER A 139 -11.12 28.60 1.07
CA SER A 139 -10.65 28.15 -0.24
C SER A 139 -11.34 26.88 -0.71
N ALA A 140 -11.62 25.93 0.20
CA ALA A 140 -12.27 24.66 -0.10
C ALA A 140 -13.68 24.81 -0.71
N LYS A 141 -14.38 25.93 -0.44
CA LYS A 141 -15.68 26.23 -1.05
C LYS A 141 -15.59 26.45 -2.57
N SER A 142 -14.46 26.98 -3.02
CA SER A 142 -14.26 27.40 -4.42
C SER A 142 -13.40 26.42 -5.21
N ASP A 143 -12.50 25.70 -4.52
CA ASP A 143 -11.56 24.74 -5.09
C ASP A 143 -11.58 23.47 -4.23
N ARG A 144 -11.76 22.32 -4.87
CA ARG A 144 -11.84 21.03 -4.16
C ARG A 144 -10.46 20.45 -3.85
N PHE A 145 -9.43 20.94 -4.54
CA PHE A 145 -8.07 20.43 -4.47
C PHE A 145 -7.51 20.38 -3.04
N PRO A 146 -7.64 21.40 -2.18
CA PRO A 146 -7.08 21.35 -0.82
C PRO A 146 -7.60 20.17 0.02
N ILE A 147 -8.85 19.73 -0.21
CA ILE A 147 -9.43 18.58 0.49
C ILE A 147 -8.90 17.27 -0.08
N LEU A 148 -8.91 17.15 -1.41
CA LEU A 148 -8.47 15.93 -2.09
C LEU A 148 -6.96 15.71 -1.99
N SER A 149 -6.17 16.78 -1.88
CA SER A 149 -4.71 16.72 -1.76
C SER A 149 -4.28 15.97 -0.50
N GLU A 150 -5.03 16.11 0.60
CA GLU A 150 -4.78 15.38 1.85
C GLU A 150 -4.99 13.87 1.68
N VAL A 151 -6.06 13.49 0.95
CA VAL A 151 -6.35 12.09 0.61
C VAL A 151 -5.24 11.52 -0.29
N PHE A 152 -4.86 12.26 -1.34
CA PHE A 152 -3.77 11.86 -2.22
C PHE A 152 -2.43 11.74 -1.48
N ARG A 153 -2.15 12.64 -0.53
CA ARG A 153 -0.95 12.54 0.33
C ARG A 153 -0.97 11.28 1.17
N LEU A 154 -2.07 11.01 1.90
CA LEU A 154 -2.19 9.78 2.71
C LEU A 154 -1.94 8.54 1.84
N SER A 155 -2.60 8.50 0.68
CA SER A 155 -2.51 7.44 -0.33
C SER A 155 -1.09 7.27 -0.92
N ALA A 156 -0.37 8.36 -1.12
CA ALA A 156 1.01 8.36 -1.59
C ALA A 156 1.98 7.86 -0.51
N PHE A 157 1.83 8.30 0.74
CA PHE A 157 2.69 7.88 1.84
C PHE A 157 2.49 6.41 2.24
N SER A 158 1.26 5.88 2.17
CA SER A 158 1.02 4.45 2.36
C SER A 158 1.74 3.61 1.30
N ARG A 159 1.64 4.02 0.02
CA ARG A 159 2.36 3.38 -1.10
C ARG A 159 3.87 3.49 -0.95
N LYS A 160 4.39 4.64 -0.53
CA LYS A 160 5.82 4.82 -0.27
C LYS A 160 6.35 3.82 0.76
N GLN A 161 5.61 3.59 1.85
CA GLN A 161 5.98 2.58 2.85
C GLN A 161 6.00 1.17 2.26
N LEU A 162 5.00 0.80 1.45
CA LEU A 162 4.98 -0.47 0.74
C LEU A 162 6.18 -0.63 -0.21
N LEU A 163 6.45 0.38 -1.05
CA LEU A 163 7.57 0.34 -1.99
C LEU A 163 8.92 0.23 -1.27
N ASN A 164 9.11 0.94 -0.16
CA ASN A 164 10.33 0.83 0.65
C ASN A 164 10.50 -0.58 1.27
N LEU A 165 9.39 -1.18 1.74
CA LEU A 165 9.38 -2.55 2.24
C LEU A 165 9.80 -3.52 1.12
N LEU A 166 9.12 -3.47 -0.03
CA LEU A 166 9.40 -4.34 -1.18
C LEU A 166 10.82 -4.14 -1.71
N GLN A 167 11.30 -2.90 -1.79
CA GLN A 167 12.68 -2.61 -2.18
C GLN A 167 13.68 -3.32 -1.28
N THR A 168 13.46 -3.30 0.03
CA THR A 168 14.33 -4.00 1.00
C THR A 168 14.30 -5.52 0.77
N LYS A 169 13.13 -6.09 0.48
CA LYS A 169 12.99 -7.54 0.19
C LYS A 169 13.64 -7.92 -1.13
N ILE A 170 13.46 -7.11 -2.17
CA ILE A 170 14.06 -7.35 -3.50
C ILE A 170 15.58 -7.28 -3.40
N ILE A 171 16.14 -6.26 -2.74
CA ILE A 171 17.59 -6.17 -2.52
C ILE A 171 18.11 -7.39 -1.78
N ALA A 172 17.41 -7.85 -0.74
CA ALA A 172 17.81 -9.05 -0.02
C ALA A 172 17.80 -10.31 -0.91
N GLU A 173 16.78 -10.50 -1.74
CA GLU A 173 16.72 -11.64 -2.68
C GLU A 173 17.79 -11.54 -3.78
N THR A 174 18.01 -10.35 -4.35
CA THR A 174 19.03 -10.15 -5.40
C THR A 174 20.45 -10.29 -4.87
N ASN A 175 20.74 -9.82 -3.65
CA ASN A 175 22.05 -9.99 -3.02
C ASN A 175 22.38 -11.47 -2.77
N ARG A 176 21.37 -12.28 -2.40
CA ARG A 176 21.55 -13.75 -2.26
C ARG A 176 21.98 -14.40 -3.57
N LEU A 177 21.50 -13.92 -4.72
CA LEU A 177 21.94 -14.41 -6.04
C LEU A 177 23.43 -14.17 -6.28
N GLN A 178 23.92 -12.98 -5.93
CA GLN A 178 25.33 -12.62 -6.12
C GLN A 178 26.25 -13.42 -5.19
N GLN A 179 25.81 -13.70 -3.96
CA GLN A 179 26.59 -14.45 -2.97
C GLN A 179 26.60 -15.97 -3.20
N THR A 180 25.78 -16.48 -4.14
CA THR A 180 25.70 -17.91 -4.44
C THR A 180 27.01 -18.48 -5.02
N TYR A 181 27.91 -17.63 -5.51
CA TYR A 181 29.17 -18.02 -6.16
C TYR A 181 30.37 -18.25 -5.22
N GLY A 182 30.23 -18.13 -3.89
CA GLY A 182 31.40 -18.14 -2.99
C GLY A 182 31.36 -19.02 -1.76
N LEU A 183 30.19 -19.28 -1.15
CA LEU A 183 30.09 -19.92 0.17
C LEU A 183 28.83 -20.81 0.31
N PRO A 184 28.92 -22.12 0.02
CA PRO A 184 27.81 -23.08 0.14
C PRO A 184 27.20 -23.17 1.53
N GLU A 185 27.99 -22.95 2.60
CA GLU A 185 27.52 -23.03 4.00
C GLU A 185 26.52 -21.93 4.35
N LEU A 186 26.67 -20.72 3.81
CA LEU A 186 25.77 -19.58 4.08
C LEU A 186 24.41 -19.69 3.37
N LEU A 187 24.35 -20.40 2.23
CA LEU A 187 23.11 -20.71 1.51
C LEU A 187 22.19 -21.66 2.29
N SER A 188 22.77 -22.54 3.12
CA SER A 188 21.99 -23.44 3.98
C SER A 188 21.20 -22.69 5.06
N VAL A 189 21.74 -21.56 5.52
CA VAL A 189 21.15 -20.69 6.56
C VAL A 189 20.21 -19.63 5.96
N LEU A 190 20.58 -19.05 4.80
CA LEU A 190 19.82 -17.96 4.17
C LEU A 190 18.69 -18.43 3.25
N GLY A 191 18.71 -19.69 2.83
CA GLY A 191 17.77 -20.25 1.86
C GLY A 191 18.12 -19.84 0.41
N LYS A 192 17.70 -20.66 -0.56
CA LYS A 192 17.97 -20.38 -1.98
C LYS A 192 17.12 -19.19 -2.45
N PRO A 193 17.71 -18.20 -3.15
CA PRO A 193 16.94 -17.11 -3.74
C PRO A 193 15.90 -17.70 -4.68
N THR A 194 14.65 -17.31 -4.50
CA THR A 194 13.54 -18.03 -5.14
C THR A 194 12.94 -17.18 -6.24
N PHE A 195 12.91 -17.73 -7.45
CA PHE A 195 12.16 -17.16 -8.58
C PHE A 195 10.72 -16.78 -8.18
N ALA A 196 10.07 -17.61 -7.36
CA ALA A 196 8.73 -17.39 -6.82
C ALA A 196 8.60 -16.09 -6.01
N ASN A 197 9.60 -15.73 -5.19
CA ASN A 197 9.56 -14.51 -4.39
C ASN A 197 9.65 -13.26 -5.28
N LEU A 198 10.57 -13.27 -6.26
CA LEU A 198 10.70 -12.15 -7.20
C LEU A 198 9.45 -12.00 -8.09
N LEU A 199 8.87 -13.11 -8.54
CA LEU A 199 7.61 -13.10 -9.28
C LEU A 199 6.47 -12.54 -8.42
N TYR A 200 6.39 -12.97 -7.15
CA TYR A 200 5.40 -12.47 -6.21
C TYR A 200 5.52 -10.96 -5.99
N TYR A 201 6.72 -10.45 -5.70
CA TYR A 201 6.94 -9.01 -5.54
C TYR A 201 6.67 -8.23 -6.82
N ARG A 202 7.03 -8.78 -7.98
CA ARG A 202 6.75 -8.16 -9.28
C ARG A 202 5.25 -7.97 -9.49
N ASN A 203 4.44 -8.96 -9.19
CA ASN A 203 2.98 -8.87 -9.36
C ASN A 203 2.41 -7.75 -8.48
N ILE A 204 2.80 -7.69 -7.20
CA ILE A 204 2.39 -6.60 -6.28
C ILE A 204 2.79 -5.24 -6.87
N LEU A 205 4.02 -5.11 -7.37
CA LEU A 205 4.51 -3.86 -7.95
C LEU A 205 3.80 -3.46 -9.24
N GLN A 206 3.40 -4.42 -10.09
CA GLN A 206 2.63 -4.14 -11.30
C GLN A 206 1.27 -3.53 -10.95
N ASP A 207 0.60 -4.06 -9.92
CA ASP A 207 -0.65 -3.46 -9.41
C ASP A 207 -0.41 -2.02 -8.93
N GLN A 208 0.70 -1.79 -8.22
CA GLN A 208 1.05 -0.42 -7.77
C GLN A 208 1.32 0.54 -8.93
N VAL A 209 1.98 0.08 -10.01
CA VAL A 209 2.23 0.89 -11.22
C VAL A 209 0.91 1.31 -11.86
N THR A 210 -0.04 0.38 -11.99
CA THR A 210 -1.38 0.67 -12.54
C THR A 210 -2.14 1.67 -11.66
N ASP A 211 -2.18 1.45 -10.35
CA ASP A 211 -2.87 2.33 -9.41
C ASP A 211 -2.26 3.75 -9.40
N LEU A 212 -0.92 3.86 -9.38
CA LEU A 212 -0.23 5.14 -9.40
C LEU A 212 -0.43 5.89 -10.72
N SER A 213 -0.50 5.18 -11.85
CA SER A 213 -0.83 5.78 -13.15
C SER A 213 -2.20 6.44 -13.13
N GLN A 214 -3.19 5.78 -12.53
CA GLN A 214 -4.54 6.35 -12.39
C GLN A 214 -4.53 7.59 -11.49
N MET A 215 -3.80 7.56 -10.36
CA MET A 215 -3.68 8.72 -9.47
C MET A 215 -2.96 9.90 -10.13
N LEU A 216 -1.96 9.64 -10.98
CA LEU A 216 -1.29 10.68 -11.77
C LEU A 216 -2.24 11.35 -12.76
N LEU A 217 -3.09 10.57 -13.44
CA LEU A 217 -4.13 11.13 -14.31
C LEU A 217 -5.11 12.01 -13.54
N LEU A 218 -5.52 11.56 -12.34
CA LEU A 218 -6.43 12.33 -11.49
C LEU A 218 -5.83 13.63 -10.97
N THR A 219 -4.52 13.66 -10.71
CA THR A 219 -3.79 14.81 -10.17
C THR A 219 -3.16 15.70 -11.24
N ASN A 220 -3.42 15.42 -12.52
CA ASN A 220 -3.01 16.32 -13.59
C ASN A 220 -3.79 17.64 -13.49
N GLY A 221 -3.13 18.77 -13.79
CA GLY A 221 -3.64 20.16 -13.71
C GLY A 221 -4.99 20.40 -14.38
N GLU A 222 -5.35 19.53 -15.32
CA GLU A 222 -6.54 19.63 -16.16
C GLU A 222 -7.74 18.84 -15.63
N SER A 223 -7.60 18.15 -14.50
CA SER A 223 -8.64 17.27 -13.98
C SER A 223 -9.84 18.06 -13.47
N ARG A 224 -11.00 17.78 -14.08
CA ARG A 224 -12.29 18.42 -13.73
C ARG A 224 -12.74 18.17 -12.29
N ILE A 225 -12.13 17.18 -11.61
CA ILE A 225 -12.46 16.87 -10.22
C ILE A 225 -12.10 18.01 -9.26
N PHE A 226 -11.13 18.86 -9.63
CA PHE A 226 -10.65 19.96 -8.79
C PHE A 226 -11.42 21.26 -8.98
N HIS A 227 -11.98 21.49 -10.17
CA HIS A 227 -12.61 22.75 -10.52
C HIS A 227 -14.14 22.70 -10.37
N ASN A 228 -14.71 23.75 -9.77
CA ASN A 228 -16.12 24.04 -9.92
C ASN A 228 -16.38 24.67 -11.31
N SER A 229 -17.54 24.39 -11.89
CA SER A 229 -17.98 24.88 -13.22
C SER A 229 -17.97 26.41 -13.40
N ALA A 230 -17.71 27.16 -12.32
CA ALA A 230 -17.71 28.63 -12.26
C ALA A 230 -16.31 29.25 -12.02
N SER A 231 -15.22 28.51 -12.27
CA SER A 231 -13.91 28.81 -11.67
C SER A 231 -13.29 30.17 -12.03
N ARG A 232 -12.99 30.93 -10.97
CA ARG A 232 -11.92 31.95 -10.88
C ARG A 232 -10.53 31.28 -10.97
N PRO A 233 -9.45 32.05 -11.21
CA PRO A 233 -8.09 31.50 -11.28
C PRO A 233 -7.66 30.82 -9.98
N VAL A 234 -6.93 29.69 -10.12
CA VAL A 234 -6.30 28.93 -9.02
C VAL A 234 -5.35 29.85 -8.25
N THR A 235 -5.40 29.82 -6.91
CA THR A 235 -4.44 30.58 -6.10
C THR A 235 -3.05 29.95 -6.21
N ALA A 236 -1.99 30.77 -6.17
CA ALA A 236 -0.62 30.28 -6.29
C ALA A 236 -0.25 29.21 -5.23
N HIS A 237 -0.89 29.26 -4.05
CA HIS A 237 -0.68 28.27 -2.99
C HIS A 237 -1.24 26.88 -3.37
N ASN A 238 -2.48 26.83 -3.90
CA ASN A 238 -3.11 25.57 -4.31
C ASN A 238 -2.36 24.92 -5.48
N ALA A 239 -1.85 25.73 -6.42
CA ALA A 239 -1.02 25.25 -7.51
C ALA A 239 0.29 24.61 -7.02
N MET A 240 0.91 25.15 -5.98
CA MET A 240 2.11 24.58 -5.38
C MET A 240 1.83 23.24 -4.70
N ASP A 241 0.76 23.15 -3.90
CA ASP A 241 0.38 21.91 -3.23
C ASP A 241 0.00 20.82 -4.24
N MET A 242 -0.62 21.20 -5.37
CA MET A 242 -0.91 20.31 -6.50
C MET A 242 0.35 19.78 -7.15
N TYR A 243 1.30 20.66 -7.42
CA TYR A 243 2.59 20.27 -7.95
C TYR A 243 3.34 19.32 -6.99
N GLU A 244 3.32 19.60 -5.69
CA GLU A 244 3.95 18.73 -4.67
C GLU A 244 3.36 17.32 -4.66
N VAL A 245 2.02 17.21 -4.64
CA VAL A 245 1.35 15.91 -4.63
C VAL A 245 1.59 15.16 -5.94
N HIS A 246 1.49 15.84 -7.07
CA HIS A 246 1.73 15.24 -8.38
C HIS A 246 3.18 14.75 -8.52
N SER A 247 4.16 15.58 -8.13
CA SER A 247 5.58 15.21 -8.12
C SER A 247 5.84 13.99 -7.23
N LEU A 248 5.24 13.94 -6.04
CA LEU A 248 5.36 12.79 -5.15
C LEU A 248 4.82 11.50 -5.79
N LEU A 249 3.66 11.57 -6.43
CA LEU A 249 3.08 10.41 -7.14
C LEU A 249 3.94 9.98 -8.33
N GLN A 250 4.56 10.93 -9.04
CA GLN A 250 5.44 10.66 -10.17
C GLN A 250 6.71 9.94 -9.72
N ASP A 251 7.34 10.42 -8.64
CA ASP A 251 8.51 9.76 -8.05
C ASP A 251 8.19 8.32 -7.61
N LEU A 252 7.03 8.11 -6.99
CA LEU A 252 6.58 6.77 -6.58
C LEU A 252 6.31 5.87 -7.78
N HIS A 253 5.72 6.40 -8.84
CA HIS A 253 5.48 5.65 -10.07
C HIS A 253 6.80 5.18 -10.70
N LEU A 254 7.78 6.08 -10.82
CA LEU A 254 9.12 5.75 -11.32
C LEU A 254 9.84 4.73 -10.41
N GLN A 255 9.72 4.88 -9.08
CA GLN A 255 10.27 3.92 -8.13
C GLN A 255 9.66 2.53 -8.33
N ALA A 256 8.33 2.44 -8.46
CA ALA A 256 7.63 1.18 -8.68
C ALA A 256 8.07 0.51 -9.99
N GLN A 257 8.16 1.26 -11.09
CA GLN A 257 8.67 0.76 -12.38
C GLN A 257 10.10 0.22 -12.27
N SER A 258 10.99 0.98 -11.62
CA SER A 258 12.38 0.53 -11.40
C SER A 258 12.45 -0.76 -10.59
N LEU A 259 11.59 -0.94 -9.58
CA LEU A 259 11.53 -2.18 -8.82
C LEU A 259 10.98 -3.35 -9.64
N VAL A 260 10.00 -3.13 -10.53
CA VAL A 260 9.51 -4.16 -11.48
C VAL A 260 10.63 -4.66 -12.39
N GLU A 261 11.44 -3.73 -12.91
CA GLU A 261 12.60 -4.06 -13.74
C GLU A 261 13.64 -4.87 -12.96
N LYS A 262 13.96 -4.46 -11.73
CA LYS A 262 14.89 -5.21 -10.86
C LYS A 262 14.43 -6.64 -10.59
N CYS A 263 13.15 -6.86 -10.32
CA CYS A 263 12.60 -8.21 -10.19
C CYS A 263 12.76 -9.00 -11.48
N SER A 264 12.47 -8.39 -12.63
CA SER A 264 12.56 -9.03 -13.95
C SER A 264 14.01 -9.43 -14.27
N GLN A 265 14.97 -8.54 -14.01
CA GLN A 265 16.41 -8.83 -14.16
C GLN A 265 16.85 -9.97 -13.24
N GLY A 266 16.46 -9.94 -11.96
CA GLY A 266 16.79 -11.00 -11.00
C GLY A 266 16.23 -12.37 -11.41
N MET A 267 15.00 -12.42 -11.94
CA MET A 267 14.40 -13.65 -12.46
C MET A 267 15.16 -14.20 -13.67
N THR A 268 15.60 -13.35 -14.60
CA THR A 268 16.42 -13.76 -15.75
C THR A 268 17.74 -14.37 -15.29
N VAL A 269 18.41 -13.78 -14.30
CA VAL A 269 19.65 -14.33 -13.72
C VAL A 269 19.42 -15.72 -13.12
N ILE A 270 18.33 -15.90 -12.33
CA ILE A 270 17.97 -17.20 -11.77
C ILE A 270 17.72 -18.24 -12.86
N SER A 271 16.97 -17.87 -13.89
CA SER A 271 16.64 -18.76 -15.01
C SER A 271 17.90 -19.23 -15.74
N ASN A 272 18.79 -18.29 -16.07
CA ASN A 272 20.04 -18.60 -16.76
C ASN A 272 20.94 -19.51 -15.92
N ASN A 273 21.06 -19.24 -14.62
CA ASN A 273 21.84 -20.07 -13.71
C ASN A 273 21.27 -21.49 -13.59
N SER A 274 19.95 -21.62 -13.51
CA SER A 274 19.29 -22.93 -13.46
C SER A 274 19.52 -23.74 -14.74
N MET A 275 19.49 -23.08 -15.90
CA MET A 275 19.82 -23.72 -17.19
C MET A 275 21.29 -24.17 -17.26
N LEU A 276 22.22 -23.37 -16.74
CA LEU A 276 23.64 -23.73 -16.69
C LEU A 276 23.88 -24.93 -15.77
N GLU A 277 23.26 -24.95 -14.58
CA GLU A 277 23.35 -26.08 -13.64
C GLU A 277 22.76 -27.36 -14.23
N GLU A 278 21.64 -27.28 -14.95
CA GLU A 278 21.03 -28.43 -15.62
C GLU A 278 21.91 -28.95 -16.77
N SER A 279 22.47 -28.03 -17.58
CA SER A 279 23.41 -28.38 -18.65
C SER A 279 24.66 -29.08 -18.11
N GLN A 280 25.23 -28.59 -17.00
CA GLN A 280 26.36 -29.22 -16.33
C GLN A 280 26.02 -30.63 -15.82
N ARG A 281 24.81 -30.82 -15.26
CA ARG A 281 24.34 -32.13 -14.81
C ARG A 281 24.12 -33.12 -15.96
N ALA A 282 23.70 -32.65 -17.13
CA ALA A 282 23.47 -33.52 -18.30
C ALA A 282 24.75 -34.00 -19.00
N ILE A 283 25.88 -33.32 -18.76
CA ILE A 283 27.20 -33.67 -19.32
C ILE A 283 27.95 -34.68 -18.43
N GLN A 284 27.58 -34.80 -17.15
CA GLN A 284 28.14 -35.76 -16.19
C GLN A 284 27.41 -37.10 -16.23
#